data_AF-A0A811KWS8-F1
#
_entry.id   AF-A0A811KWS8-F1
#
_cell.length_a   1.000
_cell.length_b   1.000
_cell.length_c   1.000
_cell.angle_alpha   90.00
_cell.angle_beta   90.00
_cell.angle_gamma   90.00
#
_symmetry.space_group_name_H-M   'P 1'
#
loop_
_entity.id
_entity.type
_entity.pdbx_description
1 polymer ?
#
loop_
_entity_poly.entity_id
_entity_poly.type
_entity_poly.pdbx_seq_one_letter_code
_entity_poly.pdbx_strand_id
1 'polypeptide(L)'
;MNCVAALSKAGSDPSDILYVSSAAQQLKQHAARRNASPSSPTHHLERLQRAGMQFNARTRRIRGMQRVYPPTVSNELSMATTVINNSSLIVVATAAMFTRLGSTIHQPVQGLLVDEAGQLTATELLAAICSLNSTFQRLVLAGDPAQLTSPLPPVLLPMYNIGLMSALVLAVSHPQSTKLALTASFRFNRPLAEAISHSCYNGRLTSATNRPPLPELQLPQFGVNKSPILFLAEDGPEVRHGNSYSNPHQLSKAVDHLAALAQQVPALQQGQRSVAIVAPYSAATRSMDGAMTPLRQAFPQLNVTIASIDQFQGREADVVYFLTIRTQPGSS
;
A
#
# COMPACT_ATOMS: atom_id res chain seq x y z
N MET A 1 3.30 -1.14 6.71
CA MET A 1 3.19 -0.84 8.15
C MET A 1 2.80 0.62 8.29
N ASN A 2 1.84 0.98 9.14
CA ASN A 2 1.41 2.38 9.26
C ASN A 2 2.50 3.16 10.02
N CYS A 3 3.35 3.93 9.32
CA CYS A 3 4.48 4.69 9.92
C CYS A 3 4.05 5.52 11.14
N VAL A 4 2.79 5.97 11.15
CA VAL A 4 2.11 6.66 12.26
C VAL A 4 2.18 5.90 13.58
N ALA A 5 1.89 4.59 13.55
CA ALA A 5 1.82 3.75 14.74
C ALA A 5 3.21 3.41 15.28
N ALA A 6 4.22 3.42 14.41
CA ALA A 6 5.62 3.21 14.80
C ALA A 6 6.21 4.49 15.44
N LEU A 7 5.94 5.67 14.86
CA LEU A 7 6.43 6.95 15.36
C LEU A 7 5.80 7.35 16.71
N SER A 8 4.50 7.09 16.89
CA SER A 8 3.83 7.33 18.19
C SER A 8 4.37 6.43 19.31
N LYS A 9 4.82 5.20 18.99
CA LYS A 9 5.46 4.30 19.96
C LYS A 9 6.90 4.70 20.29
N ALA A 10 7.55 5.53 19.46
CA ALA A 10 8.92 5.99 19.64
C ALA A 10 9.04 7.27 20.50
N GLY A 11 7.93 7.76 21.09
CA GLY A 11 7.93 8.89 22.02
C GLY A 11 7.86 10.27 21.37
N SER A 12 7.60 10.37 20.05
CA SER A 12 7.34 11.64 19.38
C SER A 12 5.94 12.15 19.70
N ASP A 13 5.80 13.44 20.04
CA ASP A 13 4.49 14.06 20.26
C ASP A 13 3.70 14.03 18.93
N PRO A 14 2.47 13.49 18.91
CA PRO A 14 1.65 13.47 17.69
C PRO A 14 1.42 14.86 17.05
N SER A 15 1.56 15.94 17.82
CA SER A 15 1.47 17.32 17.32
C SER A 15 2.65 17.74 16.42
N ASP A 16 3.76 17.00 16.44
CA ASP A 16 4.95 17.23 15.61
C ASP A 16 4.90 16.51 14.25
N ILE A 17 3.82 15.79 13.94
CA ILE A 17 3.70 14.97 12.73
C ILE A 17 2.69 15.58 11.76
N LEU A 18 3.16 16.05 10.60
CA LEU A 18 2.31 16.56 9.53
C LEU A 18 2.16 15.54 8.39
N TYR A 19 0.91 15.24 8.04
CA TYR A 19 0.56 14.45 6.86
C TYR A 19 0.15 15.36 5.71
N VAL A 20 0.85 15.24 4.58
CA VAL A 20 0.51 15.97 3.35
C VAL A 20 0.20 14.96 2.25
N SER A 21 -1.08 14.73 1.99
CA SER A 21 -1.55 13.90 0.86
C SER A 21 -2.02 14.78 -0.30
N SER A 22 -1.65 14.46 -1.53
CA SER A 22 -2.13 15.19 -2.71
C SER A 22 -3.64 14.96 -2.92
N ALA A 23 -4.41 16.04 -3.09
CA ALA A 23 -5.84 15.91 -3.39
C ALA A 23 -6.10 15.24 -4.77
N ALA A 24 -5.12 15.24 -5.66
CA ALA A 24 -5.25 14.77 -7.04
C ALA A 24 -5.51 13.26 -7.18
N GLN A 25 -5.02 12.42 -6.26
CA GLN A 25 -5.15 10.96 -6.38
C GLN A 25 -6.46 10.42 -5.77
N GLN A 26 -7.10 11.18 -4.87
CA GLN A 26 -8.37 10.82 -4.23
C GLN A 26 -9.63 11.40 -4.93
N LEU A 27 -9.46 12.38 -5.82
CA LEU A 27 -10.59 13.13 -6.40
C LEU A 27 -11.34 12.42 -7.53
N LYS A 28 -10.83 11.32 -8.10
CA LYS A 28 -11.52 10.62 -9.22
C LYS A 28 -12.58 9.59 -8.81
N GLN A 29 -12.61 9.13 -7.55
CA GLN A 29 -13.51 8.03 -7.15
C GLN A 29 -14.50 8.34 -6.00
N HIS A 30 -14.39 9.49 -5.33
CA HIS A 30 -15.10 9.70 -4.05
C HIS A 30 -15.91 11.00 -3.92
N ALA A 31 -16.23 11.69 -5.01
CA ALA A 31 -16.98 12.95 -4.96
C ALA A 31 -18.39 12.84 -4.31
N ALA A 32 -19.04 11.67 -4.36
CA ALA A 32 -20.41 11.51 -3.84
C ALA A 32 -20.50 10.99 -2.38
N ARG A 33 -19.45 10.35 -1.83
CA ARG A 33 -19.50 9.70 -0.50
C ARG A 33 -18.84 10.50 0.64
N ARG A 34 -18.17 11.61 0.33
CA ARG A 34 -17.29 12.33 1.27
C ARG A 34 -18.00 13.12 2.37
N ASN A 35 -19.29 13.42 2.20
CA ASN A 35 -20.03 14.29 3.12
C ASN A 35 -20.68 13.56 4.32
N ALA A 36 -20.48 12.25 4.46
CA ALA A 36 -21.03 11.47 5.57
C ALA A 36 -19.96 10.71 6.39
N SER A 37 -18.65 10.87 6.09
CA SER A 37 -17.61 10.11 6.79
C SER A 37 -17.10 10.85 8.04
N PRO A 38 -17.08 10.21 9.23
CA PRO A 38 -16.51 10.76 10.46
C PRO A 38 -14.99 11.01 10.40
N SER A 39 -14.33 10.56 9.33
CA SER A 39 -12.91 10.80 9.05
C SER A 39 -12.64 12.05 8.20
N SER A 40 -13.67 12.85 7.91
CA SER A 40 -13.49 14.12 7.20
C SER A 40 -12.62 15.09 8.00
N PRO A 41 -11.70 15.85 7.35
CA PRO A 41 -10.96 16.93 8.00
C PRO A 41 -11.85 17.91 8.78
N THR A 42 -13.10 18.11 8.32
CA THR A 42 -14.11 18.93 9.02
C THR A 42 -14.54 18.33 10.35
N HIS A 43 -14.84 17.03 10.40
CA HIS A 43 -15.18 16.36 11.66
C HIS A 43 -14.00 16.28 12.62
N HIS A 44 -12.77 16.19 12.09
CA HIS A 44 -11.57 16.23 12.91
C HIS A 44 -11.39 17.58 13.61
N LEU A 45 -11.58 18.70 12.88
CA LEU A 45 -11.51 20.06 13.46
C LEU A 45 -12.64 20.34 14.46
N GLU A 46 -13.85 19.83 14.22
CA GLU A 46 -14.97 19.93 15.17
C GLU A 46 -14.71 19.18 16.49
N ARG A 47 -14.06 18.01 16.42
CA ARG A 47 -13.67 17.25 17.62
C ARG A 47 -12.60 17.99 18.44
N LEU A 48 -11.62 18.60 17.79
CA LEU A 48 -10.57 19.36 18.45
C LEU A 48 -11.13 20.60 19.17
N GLN A 49 -12.19 21.22 18.61
CA GLN A 49 -12.90 22.31 19.28
C GLN A 49 -13.73 21.83 20.49
N ARG A 50 -14.42 20.70 20.38
CA ARG A 50 -15.15 20.08 21.50
C ARG A 50 -14.22 19.62 22.64
N ALA A 51 -12.96 19.34 22.33
CA ALA A 51 -11.90 19.06 23.29
C ALA A 51 -11.28 20.32 23.93
N GLY A 52 -11.83 21.51 23.68
CA GLY A 52 -11.42 22.75 24.34
C GLY A 52 -10.22 23.48 23.72
N MET A 53 -9.73 23.04 22.55
CA MET A 53 -8.61 23.74 21.90
C MET A 53 -9.05 25.07 21.28
N GLN A 54 -8.30 26.13 21.62
CA GLN A 54 -8.55 27.47 21.09
C GLN A 54 -7.78 27.72 19.79
N PHE A 55 -8.51 28.00 18.72
CA PHE A 55 -7.90 28.34 17.42
C PHE A 55 -7.59 29.83 17.32
N ASN A 56 -6.43 30.15 16.74
CA ASN A 56 -5.99 31.53 16.52
C ASN A 56 -6.84 32.24 15.43
N ALA A 57 -6.74 33.57 15.37
CA ALA A 57 -7.55 34.40 14.46
C ALA A 57 -7.35 34.03 12.97
N ARG A 58 -6.19 33.49 12.62
CA ARG A 58 -5.84 33.07 11.25
C ARG A 58 -6.54 31.76 10.87
N THR A 59 -6.63 30.80 11.78
CA THR A 59 -7.40 29.55 11.59
C THR A 59 -8.91 29.82 11.49
N ARG A 60 -9.43 30.80 12.23
CA ARG A 60 -10.84 31.25 12.09
C ARG A 60 -11.11 31.90 10.73
N ARG A 61 -10.11 32.60 10.16
CA ARG A 61 -10.20 33.21 8.82
C ARG A 61 -10.27 32.15 7.71
N ILE A 62 -9.53 31.06 7.84
CA ILE A 62 -9.59 29.90 6.92
C ILE A 62 -11.00 29.29 6.92
N ARG A 63 -11.68 29.27 8.07
CA ARG A 63 -13.08 28.83 8.19
C ARG A 63 -14.06 29.78 7.47
N GLY A 64 -13.79 31.09 7.51
CA GLY A 64 -14.60 32.11 6.83
C GLY A 64 -14.43 32.18 5.31
N MET A 65 -13.35 31.61 4.77
CA MET A 65 -13.06 31.57 3.34
C MET A 65 -13.70 30.37 2.62
N GLN A 66 -14.79 29.80 3.18
CA GLN A 66 -15.61 28.77 2.53
C GLN A 66 -16.37 29.34 1.32
N ARG A 67 -15.65 29.60 0.23
CA ARG A 67 -16.13 29.27 -1.11
C ARG A 67 -15.49 27.95 -1.47
N VAL A 68 -16.32 26.98 -1.85
CA VAL A 68 -15.91 25.67 -2.38
C VAL A 68 -15.00 25.92 -3.57
N TYR A 69 -13.69 25.93 -3.34
CA TYR A 69 -12.67 25.86 -4.38
C TYR A 69 -12.05 24.48 -4.29
N PRO A 70 -12.00 23.72 -5.40
CA PRO A 70 -11.13 22.55 -5.43
C PRO A 70 -9.71 23.02 -5.09
N PRO A 71 -9.01 22.42 -4.12
CA PRO A 71 -7.68 22.84 -3.76
C PRO A 71 -6.80 22.82 -5.00
N THR A 72 -6.31 23.99 -5.42
CA THR A 72 -5.32 24.11 -6.47
C THR A 72 -3.95 23.76 -5.92
N VAL A 73 -3.03 23.32 -6.77
CA VAL A 73 -1.65 22.97 -6.39
C VAL A 73 -0.97 24.11 -5.62
N SER A 74 -1.27 25.37 -5.98
CA SER A 74 -0.77 26.58 -5.31
C SER A 74 -1.22 26.70 -3.84
N ASN A 75 -2.45 26.27 -3.52
CA ASN A 75 -2.98 26.31 -2.17
C ASN A 75 -2.36 25.24 -1.27
N GLU A 76 -2.11 24.03 -1.82
CA GLU A 76 -1.42 22.95 -1.09
C GLU A 76 0.03 23.32 -0.76
N LEU A 77 0.75 23.93 -1.73
CA LEU A 77 2.11 24.45 -1.55
C LEU A 77 2.17 25.51 -0.45
N SER A 78 1.26 26.49 -0.48
CA SER A 78 1.24 27.59 0.50
C SER A 78 0.95 27.08 1.92
N MET A 79 0.05 26.10 2.06
CA MET A 79 -0.26 25.47 3.35
C MET A 79 0.92 24.65 3.87
N ALA A 80 1.50 23.78 3.05
CA ALA A 80 2.65 22.96 3.43
C ALA A 80 3.85 23.83 3.84
N THR A 81 4.16 24.88 3.08
CA THR A 81 5.24 25.83 3.37
C THR A 81 5.07 26.53 4.72
N THR A 82 3.83 26.90 5.05
CA THR A 82 3.55 27.58 6.32
C THR A 82 3.76 26.66 7.51
N VAL A 83 3.49 25.36 7.36
CA VAL A 83 3.64 24.39 8.46
C VAL A 83 5.09 23.93 8.61
N ILE A 84 5.80 23.68 7.50
CA ILE A 84 7.19 23.22 7.51
C ILE A 84 8.12 24.24 8.18
N ASN A 85 7.85 25.54 8.01
CA ASN A 85 8.75 26.60 8.51
C ASN A 85 8.59 26.94 10.00
N ASN A 86 7.62 26.36 10.72
CA ASN A 86 7.28 26.80 12.08
C ASN A 86 7.61 25.80 13.22
N SER A 87 8.11 24.59 12.93
CA SER A 87 8.36 23.57 13.98
C SER A 87 9.36 22.50 13.55
N SER A 88 10.01 21.84 14.52
CA SER A 88 10.82 20.61 14.35
C SER A 88 9.94 19.45 13.88
N LEU A 89 9.56 19.46 12.60
CA LEU A 89 8.41 18.74 12.09
C LEU A 89 8.82 17.49 11.30
N ILE A 90 8.14 16.37 11.56
CA ILE A 90 8.18 15.20 10.68
C ILE A 90 7.19 15.44 9.53
N VAL A 91 7.72 15.60 8.32
CA VAL A 91 6.91 15.77 7.09
C VAL A 91 6.72 14.41 6.43
N VAL A 92 5.48 13.94 6.35
CA VAL A 92 5.13 12.72 5.62
C VAL A 92 4.46 13.11 4.30
N ALA A 93 5.12 12.78 3.19
CA ALA A 93 4.66 13.09 1.84
C ALA A 93 5.05 11.97 0.87
N THR A 94 4.33 11.87 -0.25
CA THR A 94 4.78 11.04 -1.38
C THR A 94 6.00 11.67 -2.03
N ALA A 95 6.85 10.88 -2.70
CA ALA A 95 8.05 11.38 -3.37
C ALA A 95 7.72 12.55 -4.34
N ALA A 96 6.68 12.40 -5.17
CA ALA A 96 6.25 13.44 -6.09
C ALA A 96 5.79 14.73 -5.39
N MET A 97 5.17 14.63 -4.22
CA MET A 97 4.78 15.81 -3.44
C MET A 97 6.00 16.45 -2.80
N PHE A 98 6.90 15.65 -2.25
CA PHE A 98 8.16 16.12 -1.69
C PHE A 98 8.98 16.88 -2.72
N THR A 99 9.11 16.37 -3.96
CA THR A 99 9.78 17.09 -5.04
C THR A 99 9.21 18.48 -5.27
N ARG A 100 7.89 18.66 -5.15
CA ARG A 100 7.24 19.98 -5.31
C ARG A 100 7.43 20.89 -4.10
N LEU A 101 7.49 20.32 -2.90
CA LEU A 101 7.63 21.06 -1.65
C LEU A 101 9.08 21.39 -1.30
N GLY A 102 10.06 20.66 -1.82
CA GLY A 102 11.45 20.76 -1.38
C GLY A 102 12.01 22.19 -1.38
N SER A 103 11.61 23.00 -2.36
CA SER A 103 12.10 24.38 -2.48
C SER A 103 11.57 25.31 -1.38
N THR A 104 10.50 24.91 -0.70
CA THR A 104 9.89 25.68 0.38
C THR A 104 10.44 25.29 1.76
N ILE A 105 11.29 24.25 1.80
CA ILE A 105 12.00 23.78 2.99
C ILE A 105 13.34 24.50 3.09
N HIS A 106 13.36 25.61 3.83
CA HIS A 106 14.58 26.41 4.02
C HIS A 106 15.42 25.98 5.22
N GLN A 107 14.85 25.20 6.14
CA GLN A 107 15.56 24.73 7.32
C GLN A 107 16.41 23.48 7.00
N PRO A 108 17.56 23.28 7.67
CA PRO A 108 18.38 22.09 7.51
C PRO A 108 17.59 20.81 7.82
N VAL A 109 17.68 19.81 6.93
CA VAL A 109 16.99 18.53 7.08
C VAL A 109 17.91 17.52 7.77
N GLN A 110 17.53 17.02 8.95
CA GLN A 110 18.40 16.06 9.66
C GLN A 110 18.45 14.70 8.96
N GLY A 111 17.35 14.26 8.34
CA GLY A 111 17.33 13.00 7.63
C GLY A 111 16.13 12.87 6.70
N LEU A 112 16.35 12.14 5.61
CA LEU A 112 15.31 11.69 4.69
C LEU A 112 15.14 10.19 4.85
N LEU A 113 13.91 9.76 5.14
CA LEU A 113 13.53 8.35 5.17
C LEU A 113 12.58 8.10 4.00
N VAL A 114 12.97 7.21 3.10
CA VAL A 114 12.15 6.79 1.96
C VAL A 114 11.72 5.36 2.19
N ASP A 115 10.44 5.16 2.48
CA ASP A 115 9.83 3.83 2.57
C ASP A 115 9.42 3.32 1.18
N GLU A 116 9.40 2.00 1.00
CA GLU A 116 9.18 1.34 -0.30
C GLU A 116 10.07 1.89 -1.43
N ALA A 117 11.33 2.22 -1.11
CA ALA A 117 12.30 2.82 -2.04
C ALA A 117 12.59 1.96 -3.28
N GLY A 118 12.21 0.68 -3.25
CA GLY A 118 12.20 -0.21 -4.42
C GLY A 118 11.33 0.33 -5.58
N GLN A 119 10.23 1.00 -5.24
CA GLN A 119 9.26 1.56 -6.20
C GLN A 119 9.68 2.92 -6.78
N LEU A 120 10.75 3.52 -6.25
CA LEU A 120 11.25 4.82 -6.71
C LEU A 120 12.44 4.61 -7.65
N THR A 121 12.44 5.26 -8.81
CA THR A 121 13.63 5.28 -9.67
C THR A 121 14.73 6.14 -9.04
N ALA A 122 16.00 5.87 -9.38
CA ALA A 122 17.13 6.69 -8.96
C ALA A 122 16.98 8.15 -9.40
N THR A 123 16.40 8.38 -10.59
CA THR A 123 16.11 9.73 -11.11
C THR A 123 15.06 10.45 -10.28
N GLU A 124 13.96 9.79 -9.91
CA GLU A 124 12.93 10.42 -9.07
C GLU A 124 13.45 10.75 -7.67
N LEU A 125 14.28 9.87 -7.08
CA LEU A 125 14.94 10.15 -5.82
C LEU A 125 15.88 11.35 -5.93
N LEU A 126 16.69 11.40 -6.99
CA LEU A 126 17.60 12.52 -7.23
C LEU A 126 16.83 13.82 -7.42
N ALA A 127 15.74 13.81 -8.20
CA ALA A 127 14.89 14.98 -8.39
C ALA A 127 14.27 15.47 -7.08
N ALA A 128 13.83 14.56 -6.21
CA ALA A 128 13.33 14.87 -4.88
C ALA A 128 14.42 15.50 -3.98
N ILE A 129 15.65 15.00 -4.03
CA ILE A 129 16.77 15.56 -3.27
C ILE A 129 17.18 16.92 -3.82
N CYS A 130 17.31 17.06 -5.14
CA CYS A 130 17.71 18.30 -5.81
C CYS A 130 16.67 19.42 -5.68
N SER A 131 15.41 19.10 -5.37
CA SER A 131 14.41 20.14 -5.14
C SER A 131 14.56 20.84 -3.79
N LEU A 132 15.34 20.29 -2.86
CA LEU A 132 15.60 20.91 -1.57
C LEU A 132 16.47 22.15 -1.72
N ASN A 133 16.03 23.25 -1.09
CA ASN A 133 16.84 24.46 -0.95
C ASN A 133 17.76 24.42 0.28
N SER A 134 17.83 23.28 0.97
CA SER A 134 18.57 23.06 2.21
C SER A 134 19.40 21.79 2.12
N THR A 135 20.43 21.69 2.96
CA THR A 135 21.22 20.47 3.08
C THR A 135 20.49 19.42 3.91
N PHE A 136 20.73 18.14 3.60
CA PHE A 136 20.32 17.03 4.45
C PHE A 136 21.53 16.24 4.95
N GLN A 137 21.46 15.68 6.17
CA GLN A 137 22.61 14.98 6.77
C GLN A 137 22.62 13.48 6.49
N ARG A 138 21.45 12.83 6.40
CA ARG A 138 21.34 11.37 6.24
C ARG A 138 20.21 10.99 5.29
N LEU A 139 20.44 9.96 4.50
CA LEU A 139 19.43 9.33 3.67
C LEU A 139 19.30 7.86 4.09
N VAL A 140 18.08 7.45 4.41
CA VAL A 140 17.73 6.07 4.73
C VAL A 140 16.72 5.60 3.69
N LEU A 141 17.09 4.55 2.95
CA LEU A 141 16.21 3.89 1.99
C LEU A 141 15.74 2.57 2.62
N ALA A 142 14.43 2.47 2.84
CA ALA A 142 13.78 1.27 3.33
C ALA A 142 12.97 0.63 2.20
N GLY A 143 12.97 -0.69 2.16
CA GLY A 143 12.24 -1.47 1.17
C GLY A 143 12.91 -2.81 0.95
N ASP A 144 12.42 -3.55 -0.03
CA ASP A 144 12.92 -4.88 -0.36
C ASP A 144 13.29 -4.97 -1.86
N PRO A 145 14.57 -5.19 -2.20
CA PRO A 145 15.00 -5.29 -3.60
C PRO A 145 14.46 -6.54 -4.31
N ALA A 146 13.94 -7.53 -3.58
CA ALA A 146 13.30 -8.72 -4.16
C ALA A 146 11.79 -8.54 -4.42
N GLN A 147 11.19 -7.42 -4.00
CA GLN A 147 9.78 -7.11 -4.26
C GLN A 147 9.60 -6.24 -5.51
N LEU A 148 8.37 -5.81 -5.78
CA LEU A 148 8.03 -4.98 -6.94
C LEU A 148 8.90 -3.72 -6.99
N THR A 149 9.49 -3.50 -8.17
CA THR A 149 10.27 -2.30 -8.48
C THR A 149 9.39 -1.20 -9.07
N SER A 150 9.97 -0.03 -9.30
CA SER A 150 9.29 1.06 -10.00
C SER A 150 8.67 0.56 -11.33
N PRO A 151 7.37 0.78 -11.57
CA PRO A 151 6.72 0.35 -12.80
C PRO A 151 7.16 1.25 -13.95
N LEU A 152 7.97 0.70 -14.87
CA LEU A 152 8.36 1.41 -16.08
C LEU A 152 7.48 1.00 -17.27
N PRO A 153 6.96 1.98 -18.04
CA PRO A 153 6.36 1.69 -19.34
C PRO A 153 7.32 0.87 -20.22
N PRO A 154 6.83 -0.07 -21.05
CA PRO A 154 7.68 -0.89 -21.91
C PRO A 154 8.65 -0.09 -22.79
N VAL A 155 8.21 1.08 -23.28
CA VAL A 155 9.04 1.99 -24.08
C VAL A 155 10.24 2.57 -23.32
N LEU A 156 10.20 2.60 -21.98
CA LEU A 156 11.28 3.10 -21.13
C LEU A 156 12.17 2.00 -20.56
N LEU A 157 11.81 0.71 -20.72
CA LEU A 157 12.63 -0.42 -20.24
C LEU A 157 14.07 -0.41 -20.77
N PRO A 158 14.35 -0.04 -22.04
CA PRO A 158 15.73 0.06 -22.53
C PRO A 158 16.58 1.08 -21.76
N MET A 159 15.95 2.05 -21.09
CA MET A 159 16.61 3.07 -20.28
C MET A 159 16.75 2.68 -18.81
N TYR A 160 16.36 1.46 -18.41
CA TYR A 160 16.43 1.02 -17.01
C TYR A 160 17.81 1.27 -16.40
N ASN A 161 18.88 0.85 -17.09
CA ASN A 161 20.25 1.04 -16.61
C ASN A 161 20.80 2.48 -16.78
N ILE A 162 19.99 3.40 -17.31
CA ILE A 162 20.36 4.79 -17.60
C ILE A 162 19.52 5.72 -16.69
N GLY A 163 19.62 5.50 -15.39
CA GLY A 163 19.00 6.35 -14.36
C GLY A 163 17.57 5.98 -13.95
N LEU A 164 16.90 5.07 -14.66
CA LEU A 164 15.56 4.58 -14.29
C LEU A 164 15.58 3.35 -13.39
N MET A 165 16.76 2.83 -13.05
CA MET A 165 16.92 1.74 -12.10
C MET A 165 16.34 2.12 -10.74
N SER A 166 15.81 1.13 -10.02
CA SER A 166 15.33 1.35 -8.65
C SER A 166 16.42 1.96 -7.78
N ALA A 167 16.06 3.01 -7.02
CA ALA A 167 16.96 3.69 -6.10
C ALA A 167 17.48 2.72 -5.02
N LEU A 168 16.62 1.84 -4.52
CA LEU A 168 17.01 0.83 -3.55
C LEU A 168 18.01 -0.19 -4.14
N VAL A 169 17.75 -0.68 -5.36
CA VAL A 169 18.65 -1.63 -6.03
C VAL A 169 20.02 -1.00 -6.28
N LEU A 170 20.05 0.26 -6.73
CA LEU A 170 21.29 1.02 -6.89
C LEU A 170 22.05 1.14 -5.56
N ALA A 171 21.36 1.54 -4.49
CA ALA A 171 21.97 1.71 -3.17
C ALA A 171 22.50 0.39 -2.60
N VAL A 172 21.72 -0.70 -2.71
CA VAL A 172 22.13 -2.04 -2.24
C VAL A 172 23.32 -2.58 -3.04
N SER A 173 23.44 -2.21 -4.31
CA SER A 173 24.57 -2.63 -5.16
C SER A 173 25.85 -1.83 -4.88
N HIS A 174 25.73 -0.62 -4.31
CA HIS A 174 26.88 0.23 -4.06
C HIS A 174 27.73 -0.28 -2.86
N PRO A 175 29.07 -0.36 -2.97
CA PRO A 175 29.93 -0.88 -1.90
C PRO A 175 29.94 -0.03 -0.63
N GLN A 176 29.82 1.29 -0.77
CA GLN A 176 29.90 2.23 0.36
C GLN A 176 28.58 2.38 1.14
N SER A 177 27.49 1.78 0.65
CA SER A 177 26.21 1.83 1.35
C SER A 177 26.25 0.96 2.60
N THR A 178 25.86 1.52 3.74
CA THR A 178 25.57 0.74 4.95
C THR A 178 24.26 -0.01 4.74
N LYS A 179 24.26 -1.34 4.93
CA LYS A 179 23.13 -2.21 4.64
C LYS A 179 22.69 -2.90 5.93
N LEU A 180 21.40 -2.85 6.20
CA LEU A 180 20.77 -3.56 7.31
C LEU A 180 19.63 -4.41 6.75
N ALA A 181 19.65 -5.71 7.03
CA ALA A 181 18.60 -6.63 6.62
C ALA A 181 17.78 -7.06 7.85
N LEU A 182 16.46 -6.92 7.77
CA LEU A 182 15.53 -7.46 8.76
C LEU A 182 15.18 -8.90 8.36
N THR A 183 15.69 -9.88 9.09
CA THR A 183 15.57 -11.31 8.74
C THR A 183 14.45 -12.05 9.46
N ALA A 184 13.69 -11.36 10.32
CA ALA A 184 12.62 -11.94 11.13
C ALA A 184 11.25 -11.48 10.61
N SER A 185 10.45 -12.40 10.08
CA SER A 185 9.09 -12.14 9.62
C SER A 185 8.05 -12.44 10.69
N PHE A 186 7.17 -11.47 10.95
CA PHE A 186 6.03 -11.60 11.87
C PHE A 186 4.71 -11.82 11.13
N ARG A 187 4.73 -11.85 9.79
CA ARG A 187 3.51 -11.88 8.96
C ARG A 187 3.02 -13.31 8.70
N PHE A 188 3.93 -14.20 8.36
CA PHE A 188 3.59 -15.52 7.84
C PHE A 188 3.63 -16.58 8.94
N ASN A 189 2.76 -17.60 8.81
CA ASN A 189 3.00 -18.85 9.52
C ASN A 189 4.31 -19.49 9.02
N ARG A 190 4.83 -20.41 9.83
CA ARG A 190 6.16 -20.98 9.60
C ARG A 190 6.32 -21.63 8.21
N PRO A 191 5.42 -22.51 7.72
CA PRO A 191 5.60 -23.13 6.39
C PRO A 191 5.62 -22.11 5.24
N LEU A 192 4.78 -21.08 5.29
CA LEU A 192 4.78 -20.03 4.27
C LEU A 192 6.03 -19.14 4.36
N ALA A 193 6.49 -18.81 5.56
CA ALA A 193 7.74 -18.08 5.76
C ALA A 193 8.94 -18.84 5.19
N GLU A 194 9.01 -20.15 5.44
CA GLU A 194 10.08 -21.02 4.95
C GLU A 194 10.05 -21.12 3.41
N ALA A 195 8.88 -21.31 2.80
CA ALA A 195 8.73 -21.34 1.35
C ALA A 195 9.19 -20.03 0.67
N ILE A 196 8.80 -18.89 1.24
CA ILE A 196 9.23 -17.55 0.78
C ILE A 196 10.73 -17.36 1.01
N SER A 197 11.26 -17.78 2.15
CA SER A 197 12.67 -17.67 2.50
C SER A 197 13.58 -18.37 1.49
N HIS A 198 13.26 -19.61 1.12
CA HIS A 198 14.03 -20.36 0.14
C HIS A 198 13.90 -19.78 -1.26
N SER A 199 12.70 -19.40 -1.67
CA SER A 199 12.43 -18.92 -3.04
C SER A 199 12.99 -17.52 -3.31
N CYS A 200 12.97 -16.63 -2.33
CA CYS A 200 13.27 -15.20 -2.54
C CYS A 200 14.50 -14.70 -1.77
N TYR A 201 14.88 -15.37 -0.67
CA TYR A 201 15.88 -14.84 0.27
C TYR A 201 17.01 -15.81 0.63
N ASN A 202 17.23 -16.86 -0.17
CA ASN A 202 18.29 -17.86 0.03
C ASN A 202 18.30 -18.46 1.45
N GLY A 203 17.12 -18.71 2.02
CA GLY A 203 16.97 -19.29 3.35
C GLY A 203 17.27 -18.35 4.53
N ARG A 204 17.50 -17.05 4.28
CA ARG A 204 17.88 -16.09 5.33
C ARG A 204 16.70 -15.48 6.09
N LEU A 205 15.49 -15.60 5.57
CA LEU A 205 14.28 -15.14 6.26
C LEU A 205 13.82 -16.20 7.26
N THR A 206 13.55 -15.78 8.50
CA THR A 206 13.10 -16.62 9.60
C THR A 206 11.69 -16.22 10.02
N SER A 207 10.90 -17.17 10.51
CA SER A 207 9.59 -16.87 11.10
C SER A 207 9.77 -16.53 12.58
N ALA A 208 9.41 -15.31 12.97
CA ALA A 208 9.50 -14.82 14.34
C ALA A 208 8.33 -15.28 15.22
N THR A 209 7.26 -15.76 14.59
CA THR A 209 6.06 -16.20 15.30
C THR A 209 5.78 -17.66 15.00
N ASN A 210 5.50 -18.45 16.03
CA ASN A 210 4.94 -19.77 15.84
C ASN A 210 3.42 -19.66 15.65
N ARG A 211 2.98 -18.80 14.72
CA ARG A 211 1.55 -18.57 14.45
C ARG A 211 0.98 -19.92 14.00
N PRO A 212 0.12 -20.58 14.81
CA PRO A 212 -0.43 -21.85 14.41
C PRO A 212 -1.26 -21.65 13.13
N PRO A 213 -1.32 -22.66 12.24
CA PRO A 213 -2.31 -22.64 11.18
C PRO A 213 -3.67 -22.41 11.82
N LEU A 214 -4.47 -21.51 11.24
CA LEU A 214 -5.79 -21.17 11.76
C LEU A 214 -6.65 -22.44 11.69
N PRO A 215 -6.97 -23.10 12.81
CA PRO A 215 -7.61 -24.43 12.78
C PRO A 215 -9.01 -24.35 12.17
N GLU A 216 -9.66 -23.21 12.37
CA GLU A 216 -10.94 -22.85 11.77
C GLU A 216 -10.88 -22.72 10.24
N LEU A 217 -9.71 -22.52 9.63
CA LEU A 217 -9.54 -22.41 8.17
C LEU A 217 -9.05 -23.71 7.53
N GLN A 218 -9.19 -24.84 8.22
CA GLN A 218 -8.97 -26.13 7.59
C GLN A 218 -9.96 -26.31 6.45
N LEU A 219 -9.45 -26.73 5.29
CA LEU A 219 -10.24 -26.98 4.10
C LEU A 219 -10.28 -28.50 3.83
N PRO A 220 -11.02 -29.28 4.64
CA PRO A 220 -11.09 -30.73 4.48
C PRO A 220 -11.59 -31.16 3.10
N GLN A 221 -12.36 -30.32 2.42
CA GLN A 221 -12.81 -30.52 1.04
C GLN A 221 -11.66 -30.66 0.01
N PHE A 222 -10.47 -30.15 0.31
CA PHE A 222 -9.31 -30.29 -0.56
C PHE A 222 -8.39 -31.45 -0.16
N GLY A 223 -8.74 -32.24 0.86
CA GLY A 223 -7.94 -33.37 1.32
C GLY A 223 -6.58 -33.01 1.94
N VAL A 224 -6.29 -31.71 2.10
CA VAL A 224 -5.02 -31.19 2.64
C VAL A 224 -5.29 -30.53 3.99
N ASN A 225 -5.32 -31.34 5.05
CA ASN A 225 -5.60 -30.85 6.41
C ASN A 225 -4.43 -30.11 7.08
N LYS A 226 -3.29 -29.88 6.39
CA LYS A 226 -2.04 -29.47 7.06
C LYS A 226 -1.22 -28.38 6.37
N SER A 227 -1.50 -28.03 5.11
CA SER A 227 -0.73 -27.00 4.42
C SER A 227 -1.46 -25.66 4.45
N PRO A 228 -0.82 -24.56 4.87
CA PRO A 228 -1.39 -23.22 4.74
C PRO A 228 -1.33 -22.67 3.30
N ILE A 229 -0.79 -23.44 2.35
CA ILE A 229 -0.67 -23.10 0.93
C ILE A 229 -1.32 -24.21 0.13
N LEU A 230 -2.22 -23.85 -0.77
CA LEU A 230 -2.90 -24.76 -1.68
C LEU A 230 -2.79 -24.23 -3.10
N PHE A 231 -2.44 -25.13 -4.03
CA PHE A 231 -2.50 -24.87 -5.46
C PHE A 231 -3.70 -25.62 -6.02
N LEU A 232 -4.70 -24.86 -6.47
CA LEU A 232 -5.91 -25.40 -7.11
C LEU A 232 -5.74 -25.26 -8.62
N ALA A 233 -5.61 -26.40 -9.31
CA ALA A 233 -5.50 -26.43 -10.76
C ALA A 233 -6.89 -26.25 -11.38
N GLU A 234 -7.04 -25.25 -12.23
CA GLU A 234 -8.31 -24.89 -12.86
C GLU A 234 -8.07 -24.57 -14.35
N ASP A 235 -8.56 -25.44 -15.23
CA ASP A 235 -8.24 -25.46 -16.68
C ASP A 235 -9.19 -24.59 -17.54
N GLY A 236 -9.72 -23.51 -16.97
CA GLY A 236 -10.64 -22.63 -17.69
C GLY A 236 -9.93 -21.66 -18.65
N PRO A 237 -10.54 -21.28 -19.78
CA PRO A 237 -9.90 -20.44 -20.80
C PRO A 237 -9.71 -18.98 -20.35
N GLU A 238 -8.58 -18.37 -20.74
CA GLU A 238 -8.36 -16.93 -20.60
C GLU A 238 -9.18 -16.13 -21.62
N VAL A 239 -9.65 -14.95 -21.21
CA VAL A 239 -10.38 -13.99 -22.05
C VAL A 239 -9.61 -12.68 -22.11
N ARG A 240 -9.33 -12.20 -23.32
CA ARG A 240 -8.62 -10.94 -23.56
C ARG A 240 -9.58 -9.75 -23.53
N HIS A 241 -9.20 -8.72 -22.79
CA HIS A 241 -9.89 -7.43 -22.70
C HIS A 241 -8.92 -6.29 -23.03
N GLY A 242 -8.74 -5.99 -24.32
CA GLY A 242 -7.74 -5.03 -24.79
C GLY A 242 -6.32 -5.50 -24.46
N ASN A 243 -5.63 -4.78 -23.57
CA ASN A 243 -4.27 -5.10 -23.09
C ASN A 243 -4.26 -5.83 -21.73
N SER A 244 -5.39 -6.40 -21.32
CA SER A 244 -5.52 -7.13 -20.05
C SER A 244 -6.27 -8.44 -20.25
N TYR A 245 -6.27 -9.30 -19.23
CA TYR A 245 -6.82 -10.65 -19.30
C TYR A 245 -7.71 -10.92 -18.09
N SER A 246 -8.71 -11.78 -18.27
CA SER A 246 -9.51 -12.36 -17.19
C SER A 246 -9.68 -13.86 -17.44
N ASN A 247 -10.14 -14.61 -16.44
CA ASN A 247 -10.42 -16.04 -16.57
C ASN A 247 -11.72 -16.37 -15.82
N PRO A 248 -12.88 -16.25 -16.47
CA PRO A 248 -14.18 -16.36 -15.81
C PRO A 248 -14.36 -17.62 -14.96
N HIS A 249 -13.76 -18.73 -15.39
CA HIS A 249 -13.78 -20.00 -14.65
C HIS A 249 -13.00 -19.90 -13.34
N GLN A 250 -11.75 -19.41 -13.36
CA GLN A 250 -10.98 -19.17 -12.12
C GLN A 250 -11.70 -18.18 -11.19
N LEU A 251 -12.31 -17.13 -11.74
CA LEU A 251 -13.10 -16.18 -10.94
C LEU A 251 -14.28 -16.87 -10.25
N SER A 252 -15.07 -17.65 -10.99
CA SER A 252 -16.21 -18.41 -10.44
C SER A 252 -15.76 -19.36 -9.35
N LYS A 253 -14.70 -20.13 -9.59
CA LYS A 253 -14.15 -21.07 -8.60
C LYS A 253 -13.69 -20.38 -7.33
N ALA A 254 -13.05 -19.22 -7.45
CA ALA A 254 -12.67 -18.43 -6.27
C ALA A 254 -13.88 -17.98 -5.45
N VAL A 255 -14.98 -17.57 -6.11
CA VAL A 255 -16.26 -17.24 -5.45
C VAL A 255 -16.85 -18.47 -4.76
N ASP A 256 -16.95 -19.59 -5.46
CA ASP A 256 -17.52 -20.84 -4.92
C ASP A 256 -16.75 -21.33 -3.70
N HIS A 257 -15.41 -21.29 -3.76
CA HIS A 257 -14.56 -21.66 -2.63
C HIS A 257 -14.71 -20.73 -1.45
N LEU A 258 -14.74 -19.42 -1.69
CA LEU A 258 -14.96 -18.46 -0.62
C LEU A 258 -16.36 -18.61 0.00
N ALA A 259 -17.37 -18.94 -0.79
CA ALA A 259 -18.72 -19.22 -0.30
C ALA A 259 -18.74 -20.43 0.62
N ALA A 260 -18.15 -21.56 0.20
CA ALA A 260 -18.04 -22.76 1.01
C ALA A 260 -17.27 -22.50 2.31
N LEU A 261 -16.18 -21.71 2.23
CA LEU A 261 -15.38 -21.34 3.38
C LEU A 261 -16.16 -20.44 4.34
N ALA A 262 -16.92 -19.46 3.83
CA ALA A 262 -17.75 -18.59 4.65
C ALA A 262 -18.88 -19.35 5.36
N GLN A 263 -19.40 -20.44 4.78
CA GLN A 263 -20.39 -21.31 5.44
C GLN A 263 -19.79 -22.14 6.57
N GLN A 264 -18.53 -22.57 6.43
CA GLN A 264 -17.86 -23.44 7.39
C GLN A 264 -17.18 -22.66 8.52
N VAL A 265 -16.83 -21.39 8.30
CA VAL A 265 -15.96 -20.61 9.19
C VAL A 265 -16.68 -19.36 9.68
N PRO A 266 -17.25 -19.39 10.91
CA PRO A 266 -17.98 -18.26 11.48
C PRO A 266 -17.17 -16.95 11.52
N ALA A 267 -15.86 -17.03 11.79
CA ALA A 267 -15.00 -15.86 11.85
C ALA A 267 -14.85 -15.13 10.50
N LEU A 268 -14.92 -15.87 9.38
CA LEU A 268 -14.98 -15.27 8.05
C LEU A 268 -16.37 -14.70 7.78
N GLN A 269 -17.41 -15.50 8.05
CA GLN A 269 -18.80 -15.08 7.88
C GLN A 269 -19.10 -13.76 8.59
N GLN A 270 -18.54 -13.56 9.78
CA GLN A 270 -18.73 -12.39 10.63
C GLN A 270 -17.74 -11.24 10.34
N GLY A 271 -16.87 -11.39 9.34
CA GLY A 271 -15.89 -10.36 8.95
C GLY A 271 -14.72 -10.17 9.92
N GLN A 272 -14.56 -11.06 10.90
CA GLN A 272 -13.46 -11.03 11.86
C GLN A 272 -12.13 -11.44 11.23
N ARG A 273 -12.19 -12.18 10.12
CA ARG A 273 -11.05 -12.55 9.29
C ARG A 273 -11.12 -11.84 7.94
N SER A 274 -9.99 -11.37 7.49
CA SER A 274 -9.83 -10.65 6.22
C SER A 274 -9.48 -11.61 5.08
N VAL A 275 -10.09 -11.38 3.92
CA VAL A 275 -9.81 -12.11 2.68
C VAL A 275 -9.32 -11.13 1.62
N ALA A 276 -8.27 -11.49 0.91
CA ALA A 276 -7.83 -10.80 -0.29
C ALA A 276 -7.97 -11.69 -1.52
N ILE A 277 -8.50 -11.15 -2.60
CA ILE A 277 -8.51 -11.77 -3.92
C ILE A 277 -7.61 -10.91 -4.82
N VAL A 278 -6.46 -11.46 -5.16
CA VAL A 278 -5.38 -10.75 -5.85
C VAL A 278 -5.19 -11.36 -7.24
N ALA A 279 -5.10 -10.50 -8.25
CA ALA A 279 -4.82 -10.92 -9.61
C ALA A 279 -3.84 -9.94 -10.30
N PRO A 280 -2.96 -10.42 -11.20
CA PRO A 280 -2.02 -9.56 -11.92
C PRO A 280 -2.69 -8.65 -12.97
N TYR A 281 -3.93 -8.95 -13.37
CA TYR A 281 -4.60 -8.26 -14.48
C TYR A 281 -5.76 -7.40 -14.02
N SER A 282 -5.79 -6.13 -14.46
CA SER A 282 -6.87 -5.20 -14.13
C SER A 282 -8.24 -5.64 -14.67
N ALA A 283 -8.30 -6.39 -15.78
CA ALA A 283 -9.57 -6.96 -16.25
C ALA A 283 -10.09 -8.03 -15.29
N ALA A 284 -9.23 -8.89 -14.75
CA ALA A 284 -9.63 -9.88 -13.75
C ALA A 284 -10.17 -9.22 -12.48
N THR A 285 -9.49 -8.21 -11.94
CA THR A 285 -9.97 -7.53 -10.72
C THR A 285 -11.32 -6.82 -10.93
N ARG A 286 -11.52 -6.19 -12.09
CA ARG A 286 -12.82 -5.60 -12.46
C ARG A 286 -13.92 -6.65 -12.59
N SER A 287 -13.67 -7.75 -13.31
CA SER A 287 -14.64 -8.83 -13.47
C SER A 287 -14.98 -9.50 -12.14
N MET A 288 -14.00 -9.62 -11.24
CA MET A 288 -14.18 -10.21 -9.91
C MET A 288 -15.14 -9.41 -9.03
N ASP A 289 -15.13 -8.07 -9.12
CA ASP A 289 -16.05 -7.24 -8.33
C ASP A 289 -17.50 -7.52 -8.69
N GLY A 290 -17.79 -7.73 -9.99
CA GLY A 290 -19.09 -8.17 -10.47
C GLY A 290 -19.44 -9.59 -9.99
N ALA A 291 -18.51 -10.54 -10.16
CA ALA A 291 -18.70 -11.95 -9.76
C ALA A 291 -18.95 -12.12 -8.26
N MET A 292 -18.43 -11.22 -7.42
CA MET A 292 -18.62 -11.22 -5.97
C MET A 292 -20.00 -10.73 -5.52
N THR A 293 -20.81 -10.14 -6.40
CA THR A 293 -22.10 -9.53 -6.03
C THR A 293 -23.05 -10.51 -5.31
N PRO A 294 -23.33 -11.72 -5.84
CA PRO A 294 -24.22 -12.66 -5.16
C PRO A 294 -23.67 -13.09 -3.80
N LEU A 295 -22.35 -13.25 -3.69
CA LEU A 295 -21.70 -13.67 -2.46
C LEU A 295 -21.76 -12.58 -1.38
N ARG A 296 -21.57 -11.31 -1.75
CA ARG A 296 -21.73 -10.17 -0.85
C ARG A 296 -23.18 -10.03 -0.36
N GLN A 297 -24.17 -10.44 -1.16
CA GLN A 297 -25.57 -10.48 -0.74
C GLN A 297 -25.83 -11.60 0.25
N ALA A 298 -25.29 -12.80 0.01
CA ALA A 298 -25.44 -13.95 0.90
C ALA A 298 -24.69 -13.77 2.23
N PHE A 299 -23.52 -13.13 2.22
CA PHE A 299 -22.68 -12.90 3.39
C PHE A 299 -22.23 -11.43 3.48
N PRO A 300 -23.12 -10.52 3.94
CA PRO A 300 -22.88 -9.08 3.92
C PRO A 300 -21.75 -8.61 4.84
N GLN A 301 -21.34 -9.44 5.81
CA GLN A 301 -20.26 -9.12 6.75
C GLN A 301 -18.88 -9.58 6.26
N LEU A 302 -18.77 -10.27 5.11
CA LEU A 302 -17.48 -10.70 4.57
C LEU A 302 -16.53 -9.51 4.36
N ASN A 303 -15.35 -9.59 4.98
CA ASN A 303 -14.28 -8.61 4.81
C ASN A 303 -13.38 -9.02 3.63
N VAL A 304 -13.81 -8.69 2.40
CA VAL A 304 -13.11 -9.07 1.17
C VAL A 304 -12.53 -7.85 0.46
N THR A 305 -11.23 -7.87 0.21
CA THR A 305 -10.54 -6.90 -0.64
C THR A 305 -10.20 -7.54 -1.99
N ILE A 306 -10.55 -6.87 -3.09
CA ILE A 306 -10.15 -7.25 -4.44
C ILE A 306 -9.11 -6.23 -4.90
N ALA A 307 -7.93 -6.68 -5.31
CA ALA A 307 -6.82 -5.78 -5.64
C ALA A 307 -5.91 -6.37 -6.72
N SER A 308 -5.22 -5.50 -7.47
CA SER A 308 -4.04 -5.94 -8.23
C SER A 308 -2.87 -6.24 -7.29
N ILE A 309 -1.82 -6.89 -7.80
CA ILE A 309 -0.58 -7.11 -7.03
C ILE A 309 -0.01 -5.77 -6.54
N ASP A 310 0.07 -4.76 -7.42
CA ASP A 310 0.57 -3.42 -7.07
C ASP A 310 -0.26 -2.77 -5.96
N GLN A 311 -1.59 -2.90 -6.03
CA GLN A 311 -2.51 -2.32 -5.04
C GLN A 311 -2.49 -3.06 -3.70
N PHE A 312 -2.03 -4.31 -3.69
CA PHE A 312 -1.96 -5.15 -2.50
C PHE A 312 -0.58 -5.11 -1.82
N GLN A 313 0.44 -4.52 -2.45
CA GLN A 313 1.76 -4.37 -1.85
C GLN A 313 1.68 -3.57 -0.54
N GLY A 314 2.40 -4.05 0.48
CA GLY A 314 2.39 -3.48 1.82
C GLY A 314 1.12 -3.78 2.64
N ARG A 315 0.13 -4.47 2.07
CA ARG A 315 -1.11 -4.93 2.73
C ARG A 315 -1.01 -6.41 3.10
N GLU A 316 -1.90 -6.85 3.96
CA GLU A 316 -1.99 -8.23 4.42
C GLU A 316 -3.45 -8.63 4.63
N ALA A 317 -3.71 -9.94 4.57
CA ALA A 317 -5.00 -10.54 4.85
C ALA A 317 -4.78 -11.92 5.52
N ASP A 318 -5.78 -12.41 6.25
CA ASP A 318 -5.74 -13.74 6.87
C ASP A 318 -5.80 -14.86 5.82
N VAL A 319 -6.57 -14.65 4.75
CA VAL A 319 -6.70 -15.56 3.60
C VAL A 319 -6.42 -14.80 2.31
N VAL A 320 -5.58 -15.36 1.43
CA VAL A 320 -5.29 -14.78 0.12
C VAL A 320 -5.61 -15.80 -0.97
N TYR A 321 -6.49 -15.42 -1.89
CA TYR A 321 -6.69 -16.08 -3.17
C TYR A 321 -5.85 -15.35 -4.21
N PHE A 322 -4.87 -16.04 -4.80
CA PHE A 322 -4.08 -15.53 -5.90
C PHE A 322 -4.54 -16.18 -7.21
N LEU A 323 -5.11 -15.38 -8.12
CA LEU A 323 -5.60 -15.86 -9.41
C LEU A 323 -4.52 -15.65 -10.48
N THR A 324 -4.05 -16.74 -11.08
CA THR A 324 -2.97 -16.71 -12.10
C THR A 324 -3.45 -16.18 -13.45
N ILE A 325 -4.74 -16.38 -13.76
CA ILE A 325 -5.48 -15.91 -14.94
C ILE A 325 -5.02 -16.52 -16.27
N ARG A 326 -3.73 -16.48 -16.57
CA ARG A 326 -3.18 -16.93 -17.86
C ARG A 326 -3.16 -18.44 -17.98
N THR A 327 -3.55 -18.95 -19.13
CA THR A 327 -3.45 -20.37 -19.50
C THR A 327 -2.56 -20.62 -20.71
N GLN A 328 -2.12 -19.56 -21.39
CA GLN A 328 -1.19 -19.66 -22.49
C GLN A 328 0.17 -19.02 -22.16
N PRO A 329 1.29 -19.56 -22.68
CA PRO A 329 2.58 -18.89 -22.64
C PRO A 329 2.44 -17.49 -23.25
N GLY A 330 3.12 -16.49 -22.68
CA GLY A 330 3.17 -15.17 -23.27
C GLY A 330 3.75 -15.25 -24.67
N SER A 331 3.03 -14.76 -25.68
CA SER A 331 3.61 -14.42 -26.98
C SER A 331 4.55 -13.24 -26.75
N SER A 332 5.84 -13.54 -26.58
CA SER A 332 6.94 -12.57 -26.53
C SER A 332 7.05 -11.80 -27.83
#